data_AF-A0A060Y2K1-F1
#
_entry.id   AF-A0A060Y2K1-F1
#
_cell.length_a   1.000
_cell.length_b   1.000
_cell.length_c   1.000
_cell.angle_alpha   90.00
_cell.angle_beta   90.00
_cell.angle_gamma   90.00
#
_symmetry.space_group_name_H-M   'P 1'
#
loop_
_entity.id
_entity.type
_entity.pdbx_description
1 polymer ?
#
loop_
_entity_poly.entity_id
_entity_poly.type
_entity_poly.pdbx_seq_one_letter_code
_entity_poly.pdbx_strand_id
1 'polypeptide(L)'
;MTPRRVFALPRQQSLFLPAVLNPFVQEVKLAKADIIKCVFRGIFLVPIRAIFLTLVLMVTWPVAVITTFLHPLKGAVAPMTGWRRFMCRHVMAFLGRSYYFFMGFRVVVKGQQVSSAEAPILVVAPHSTFFDGIVCIVAGLPSTVSRTENLATPIFGRFVRCLQPVLVSRQDPDSRKNTIMEIDSRAKSGGRWPQILVFPEGTCTNRSCLITFKQGRLNFTTMFVFK
;
A
#
# COMPACT_ATOMS: atom_id res chain seq x y z
N MET A 1 17.70 31.52 -30.99
CA MET A 1 17.85 30.06 -30.76
C MET A 1 17.21 29.72 -29.42
N THR A 2 16.09 29.00 -29.43
CA THR A 2 15.44 28.50 -28.22
C THR A 2 16.26 27.33 -27.63
N PRO A 3 16.52 27.29 -26.31
CA PRO A 3 17.30 26.21 -25.72
C PRO A 3 16.50 24.91 -25.78
N ARG A 4 17.03 23.95 -26.54
CA ARG A 4 16.53 22.57 -26.59
C ARG A 4 16.72 21.98 -25.18
N ARG A 5 15.64 21.87 -24.39
CA ARG A 5 15.69 21.08 -23.15
C ARG A 5 15.96 19.63 -23.54
N VAL A 6 17.22 19.22 -23.41
CA VAL A 6 17.59 17.80 -23.44
C VAL A 6 16.99 17.21 -22.16
N PHE A 7 15.86 16.53 -22.26
CA PHE A 7 15.44 15.61 -21.21
C PHE A 7 16.53 14.53 -21.15
N ALA A 8 17.47 14.67 -20.22
CA ALA A 8 18.44 13.63 -19.95
C ALA A 8 17.65 12.38 -19.51
N LEU A 9 17.56 11.39 -20.39
CA LEU A 9 16.98 10.10 -20.04
C LEU A 9 17.73 9.56 -18.80
N PRO A 10 17.03 9.01 -17.80
CA PRO A 10 17.68 8.35 -16.68
C PRO A 10 18.68 7.31 -17.20
N ARG A 11 19.90 7.33 -16.65
CA ARG A 11 21.01 6.47 -17.07
C ARG A 11 20.59 4.99 -17.00
N GLN A 12 20.66 4.27 -18.11
CA GLN A 12 20.17 2.88 -18.23
C GLN A 12 21.18 1.82 -17.76
N GLN A 13 22.47 2.17 -17.64
CA GLN A 13 23.57 1.24 -17.37
C GLN A 13 24.37 1.65 -16.13
N SER A 14 24.88 0.67 -15.37
CA SER A 14 25.74 0.91 -14.21
C SER A 14 27.13 1.42 -14.62
N LEU A 15 27.75 2.24 -13.77
CA LEU A 15 29.12 2.75 -14.00
C LEU A 15 30.20 1.69 -13.73
N PHE A 16 29.85 0.65 -12.96
CA PHE A 16 30.74 -0.42 -12.55
C PHE A 16 30.05 -1.76 -12.76
N LEU A 17 30.85 -2.81 -12.98
CA LEU A 17 30.38 -4.18 -13.05
C LEU A 17 30.06 -4.71 -11.63
N PRO A 18 29.09 -5.65 -11.49
CA PRO A 18 28.26 -6.21 -12.54
C PRO A 18 27.20 -5.22 -13.06
N ALA A 19 26.73 -5.42 -14.29
CA ALA A 19 25.67 -4.62 -14.88
C ALA A 19 24.40 -4.69 -14.00
N VAL A 20 24.03 -3.58 -13.37
CA VAL A 20 22.81 -3.48 -12.55
C VAL A 20 21.67 -2.98 -13.43
N LEU A 21 20.55 -3.72 -13.44
CA LEU A 21 19.32 -3.29 -14.10
C LEU A 21 18.84 -1.97 -13.49
N ASN A 22 18.47 -1.01 -14.33
CA ASN A 22 17.89 0.25 -13.85
C ASN A 22 16.50 -0.03 -13.24
N PRO A 23 16.29 0.18 -11.92
CA PRO A 23 15.03 -0.11 -11.24
C PRO A 23 13.92 0.90 -11.52
N PHE A 24 14.17 1.95 -12.29
CA PHE A 24 13.22 3.04 -12.54
C PHE A 24 12.70 3.08 -13.98
N VAL A 25 13.15 2.16 -14.82
CA VAL A 25 12.80 2.15 -16.24
C VAL A 25 12.13 0.83 -16.57
N GLN A 26 10.87 0.89 -16.97
CA GLN A 26 10.13 -0.30 -17.37
C GLN A 26 9.94 -0.29 -18.89
N GLU A 27 10.61 -1.21 -19.58
CA GLU A 27 10.37 -1.45 -21.01
C GLU A 27 9.27 -2.50 -21.18
N VAL A 28 8.13 -2.08 -21.72
CA VAL A 28 7.01 -2.98 -22.03
C VAL A 28 7.03 -3.29 -23.53
N LYS A 29 7.47 -4.51 -23.89
CA LYS A 29 7.44 -5.01 -25.27
C LYS A 29 6.20 -5.90 -25.42
N LEU A 30 5.18 -5.40 -26.11
CA LEU A 30 3.95 -6.15 -26.40
C LEU A 30 3.92 -6.55 -27.88
N ALA A 31 3.61 -7.82 -28.15
CA ALA A 31 3.37 -8.26 -29.52
C ALA A 31 2.05 -7.64 -30.04
N LYS A 32 1.96 -7.40 -31.35
CA LYS A 32 0.73 -6.86 -31.98
C LYS A 32 -0.51 -7.71 -31.67
N ALA A 33 -0.34 -9.04 -31.64
CA ALA A 33 -1.40 -9.97 -31.28
C ALA A 33 -1.90 -9.77 -29.84
N ASP A 34 -1.02 -9.46 -28.89
CA ASP A 34 -1.41 -9.21 -27.50
C ASP A 34 -2.12 -7.87 -27.35
N ILE A 35 -1.68 -6.85 -28.10
CA ILE A 35 -2.38 -5.56 -28.18
C ILE A 35 -3.81 -5.78 -28.68
N ILE A 36 -4.00 -6.52 -29.77
CA ILE A 36 -5.32 -6.82 -30.33
C ILE A 36 -6.20 -7.55 -29.29
N LYS A 37 -5.66 -8.60 -28.65
CA LYS A 37 -6.36 -9.34 -27.58
C LYS A 37 -6.73 -8.44 -26.40
N CYS A 38 -5.88 -7.49 -26.03
CA CYS A 38 -6.13 -6.53 -24.97
C CYS A 38 -7.22 -5.54 -25.35
N VAL A 39 -7.24 -5.05 -26.60
CA VAL A 39 -8.28 -4.15 -27.11
C VAL A 39 -9.65 -4.84 -27.10
N PHE A 40 -9.75 -6.04 -27.70
CA PHE A 40 -11.01 -6.78 -27.72
C PHE A 40 -11.53 -7.10 -26.32
N ARG A 41 -10.67 -7.63 -25.43
CA ARG A 41 -11.06 -7.89 -24.04
C ARG A 41 -11.40 -6.59 -23.30
N GLY A 42 -10.69 -5.51 -23.61
CA GLY A 42 -10.92 -4.19 -23.03
C GLY A 42 -12.35 -3.70 -23.27
N ILE A 43 -12.80 -3.75 -24.53
CA ILE A 43 -14.13 -3.24 -24.94
C ILE A 43 -15.27 -3.89 -24.15
N PHE A 44 -15.21 -5.20 -23.90
CA PHE A 44 -16.30 -5.91 -23.22
C PHE A 44 -16.08 -6.03 -21.70
N LEU A 45 -14.85 -6.34 -21.27
CA LEU A 45 -14.57 -6.66 -19.87
C LEU A 45 -14.43 -5.40 -19.00
N VAL A 46 -13.89 -4.31 -19.54
CA VAL A 46 -13.65 -3.09 -18.77
C VAL A 46 -14.96 -2.42 -18.34
N PRO A 47 -15.99 -2.25 -19.20
CA PRO A 47 -17.27 -1.69 -18.77
C PRO A 47 -17.93 -2.52 -17.67
N ILE A 48 -17.94 -3.85 -17.82
CA ILE A 48 -18.50 -4.77 -16.82
C ILE A 48 -17.76 -4.62 -15.48
N ARG A 49 -16.42 -4.63 -15.51
CA ARG A 49 -15.60 -4.42 -14.31
C ARG A 49 -15.82 -3.04 -13.70
N ALA A 50 -15.96 -2.00 -14.52
CA ALA A 50 -16.21 -0.63 -14.04
C ALA A 50 -17.55 -0.53 -13.29
N ILE A 51 -18.60 -1.21 -13.76
CA ILE A 51 -19.89 -1.28 -13.05
C ILE A 51 -19.69 -1.92 -11.67
N PHE A 52 -19.06 -3.10 -11.60
CA PHE A 52 -18.82 -3.77 -10.31
C PHE A 52 -17.90 -2.97 -9.38
N LEU A 53 -16.85 -2.34 -9.91
CA LEU A 53 -15.96 -1.48 -9.13
C LEU A 53 -16.72 -0.30 -8.52
N THR A 54 -17.59 0.35 -9.30
CA THR A 54 -18.44 1.44 -8.81
C THR A 54 -19.40 0.96 -7.72
N LEU A 55 -20.06 -0.18 -7.91
CA LEU A 55 -20.96 -0.77 -6.90
C LEU A 55 -20.20 -1.09 -5.60
N VAL A 56 -19.03 -1.71 -5.69
CA VAL A 56 -18.19 -2.02 -4.52
C VAL A 56 -17.78 -0.73 -3.81
N LEU A 57 -17.34 0.30 -4.53
CA LEU A 57 -16.97 1.59 -3.93
C LEU A 57 -18.16 2.28 -3.26
N MET A 58 -19.35 2.22 -3.88
CA MET A 58 -20.59 2.78 -3.36
C MET A 58 -20.98 2.13 -2.01
N VAL A 59 -20.70 0.84 -1.82
CA VAL A 59 -20.92 0.14 -0.54
C VAL A 59 -19.76 0.36 0.44
N THR A 60 -18.53 0.41 -0.05
CA THR A 60 -17.35 0.50 0.82
C THR A 60 -17.27 1.84 1.53
N TRP A 61 -17.65 2.94 0.85
CA TRP A 61 -17.64 4.27 1.46
C TRP A 61 -18.54 4.42 2.69
N PRO A 62 -19.84 4.09 2.67
CA PRO A 62 -20.69 4.20 3.86
C PRO A 62 -20.23 3.26 4.98
N VAL A 63 -19.75 2.05 4.68
CA VAL A 63 -19.17 1.15 5.68
C VAL A 63 -17.94 1.79 6.35
N ALA A 64 -17.07 2.43 5.59
CA ALA A 64 -15.92 3.15 6.14
C ALA A 64 -16.35 4.37 6.98
N VAL A 65 -17.40 5.08 6.58
CA VAL A 65 -17.98 6.19 7.37
C VAL A 65 -18.51 5.68 8.69
N ILE A 66 -19.33 4.62 8.71
CA ILE A 66 -19.88 4.01 9.93
C ILE A 66 -18.75 3.54 10.84
N THR A 67 -17.77 2.83 10.29
CA THR A 67 -16.64 2.26 11.04
C THR A 67 -15.75 3.34 11.65
N THR A 68 -15.62 4.50 11.00
CA THR A 68 -14.82 5.65 11.46
C THR A 68 -15.64 6.76 12.13
N PHE A 69 -16.94 6.55 12.32
CA PHE A 69 -17.84 7.56 12.89
C PHE A 69 -17.43 7.88 14.33
N LEU A 70 -17.31 9.18 14.66
CA LEU A 70 -16.84 9.69 15.95
C LEU A 70 -15.44 9.23 16.40
N HIS A 71 -14.67 8.60 15.50
CA HIS A 71 -13.29 8.23 15.81
C HIS A 71 -12.35 9.44 15.56
N PRO A 72 -11.47 9.80 16.49
CA PRO A 72 -10.59 10.95 16.32
C PRO A 72 -9.71 10.83 15.07
N LEU A 73 -9.55 11.97 14.39
CA LEU A 73 -8.81 12.15 13.14
C LEU A 73 -7.30 12.10 13.33
N LYS A 74 -6.82 12.68 14.43
CA LYS A 74 -5.40 12.80 14.76
C LYS A 74 -5.06 11.76 15.81
N GLY A 75 -4.09 10.90 15.49
CA GLY A 75 -3.45 9.98 16.43
C GLY A 75 -4.45 9.12 17.18
N ALA A 76 -4.85 7.99 16.59
CA ALA A 76 -5.57 6.98 17.34
C ALA A 76 -4.73 6.63 18.59
N VAL A 77 -5.20 7.04 19.77
CA VAL A 77 -4.52 6.79 21.05
C VAL A 77 -4.70 5.31 21.46
N ALA A 78 -5.78 4.69 20.99
CA ALA A 78 -6.10 3.30 21.21
C ALA A 78 -6.45 2.58 19.89
N PRO A 79 -6.18 1.26 19.79
CA PRO A 79 -6.60 0.46 18.64
C PRO A 79 -8.13 0.34 18.59
N MET A 80 -8.69 0.12 17.40
CA MET A 80 -10.11 -0.17 17.27
C MET A 80 -10.42 -1.51 17.97
N THR A 81 -11.48 -1.54 18.78
CA THR A 81 -11.92 -2.72 19.54
C THR A 81 -13.35 -3.13 19.17
N GLY A 82 -13.74 -4.34 19.59
CA GLY A 82 -15.10 -4.85 19.43
C GLY A 82 -15.59 -4.91 17.98
N TRP A 83 -16.81 -4.41 17.74
CA TRP A 83 -17.47 -4.48 16.44
C TRP A 83 -16.74 -3.68 15.35
N ARG A 84 -16.05 -2.58 15.69
CA ARG A 84 -15.29 -1.78 14.70
C ARG A 84 -14.09 -2.56 14.18
N ARG A 85 -13.40 -3.27 15.07
CA ARG A 85 -12.30 -4.17 14.69
C ARG A 85 -12.79 -5.29 13.77
N PHE A 86 -13.95 -5.85 14.08
CA PHE A 86 -14.60 -6.86 13.24
C PHE A 86 -14.96 -6.30 11.86
N MET A 87 -15.57 -5.11 11.79
CA MET A 87 -15.88 -4.43 10.53
C MET A 87 -14.63 -4.18 9.68
N CYS A 88 -13.55 -3.69 10.26
CA CYS A 88 -12.29 -3.52 9.53
C CYS A 88 -11.73 -4.87 9.03
N ARG A 89 -11.52 -5.83 9.94
CA ARG A 89 -10.79 -7.07 9.62
C ARG A 89 -11.53 -8.00 8.66
N HIS A 90 -12.87 -7.99 8.70
CA HIS A 90 -13.67 -8.90 7.90
C HIS A 90 -14.40 -8.17 6.77
N VAL A 91 -15.24 -7.18 7.09
CA VAL A 91 -16.09 -6.52 6.09
C VAL A 91 -15.27 -5.67 5.13
N MET A 92 -14.46 -4.74 5.65
CA MET A 92 -13.62 -3.88 4.80
C MET A 92 -12.55 -4.68 4.06
N ALA A 93 -11.97 -5.71 4.70
CA ALA A 93 -11.04 -6.61 4.01
C ALA A 93 -11.73 -7.40 2.89
N PHE A 94 -12.95 -7.89 3.09
CA PHE A 94 -13.73 -8.57 2.04
C PHE A 94 -14.05 -7.63 0.89
N LEU A 95 -14.56 -6.43 1.17
CA LEU A 95 -14.85 -5.41 0.16
C LEU A 95 -13.60 -5.02 -0.63
N GLY A 96 -12.46 -4.88 0.05
CA GLY A 96 -11.16 -4.66 -0.59
C GLY A 96 -10.74 -5.83 -1.48
N ARG A 97 -10.94 -7.08 -1.06
CA ARG A 97 -10.64 -8.27 -1.89
C ARG A 97 -11.49 -8.27 -3.15
N SER A 98 -12.79 -7.99 -3.01
CA SER A 98 -13.72 -7.86 -4.14
C SER A 98 -13.31 -6.73 -5.09
N TYR A 99 -12.90 -5.58 -4.56
CA TYR A 99 -12.42 -4.45 -5.37
C TYR A 99 -11.21 -4.82 -6.22
N TYR A 100 -10.18 -5.43 -5.64
CA TYR A 100 -9.00 -5.88 -6.39
C TYR A 100 -9.32 -7.04 -7.36
N PHE A 101 -10.24 -7.93 -7.00
CA PHE A 101 -10.71 -8.98 -7.90
C PHE A 101 -11.36 -8.40 -9.16
N PHE A 102 -12.25 -7.40 -9.02
CA PHE A 102 -12.87 -6.74 -10.16
C PHE A 102 -11.92 -5.87 -10.97
N MET A 103 -10.82 -5.37 -10.40
CA MET A 103 -9.73 -4.80 -11.20
C MET A 103 -8.99 -5.85 -12.05
N GLY A 104 -9.13 -7.13 -11.71
CA GLY A 104 -8.49 -8.25 -12.40
C GLY A 104 -7.26 -8.81 -11.70
N PHE A 105 -7.00 -8.44 -10.45
CA PHE A 105 -5.92 -9.04 -9.69
C PHE A 105 -6.34 -10.40 -9.15
N ARG A 106 -5.48 -11.39 -9.37
CA ARG A 106 -5.57 -12.69 -8.70
C ARG A 106 -4.40 -12.80 -7.73
N VAL A 107 -4.71 -12.77 -6.44
CA VAL A 107 -3.70 -12.90 -5.38
C VAL A 107 -3.46 -14.37 -5.10
N VAL A 108 -2.19 -14.76 -5.08
CA VAL A 108 -1.73 -16.04 -4.55
C VAL A 108 -0.81 -15.75 -3.37
N VAL A 109 -1.23 -16.16 -2.18
CA VAL A 109 -0.40 -16.04 -0.97
C VAL A 109 0.41 -17.33 -0.84
N LYS A 110 1.73 -17.18 -0.65
CA LYS A 110 2.62 -18.29 -0.35
C LYS A 110 3.15 -18.12 1.07
N GLY A 111 3.13 -19.22 1.84
CA GLY A 111 3.46 -19.19 3.26
C GLY A 111 2.27 -18.79 4.13
N GLN A 112 2.52 -18.65 5.43
CA GLN A 112 1.53 -18.32 6.44
C GLN A 112 1.85 -16.97 7.07
N GLN A 113 0.85 -16.09 7.15
CA GLN A 113 0.98 -14.84 7.89
C GLN A 113 0.91 -15.12 9.39
N VAL A 114 1.90 -14.63 10.12
CA VAL A 114 1.95 -14.68 11.58
C VAL A 114 1.19 -13.51 12.21
N SER A 115 0.85 -13.66 13.50
CA SER A 115 0.05 -12.67 14.23
C SER A 115 0.81 -11.37 14.51
N SER A 116 0.09 -10.31 14.89
CA SER A 116 0.71 -9.04 15.34
C SER A 116 1.50 -9.16 16.64
N ALA A 117 1.27 -10.21 17.44
CA ALA A 117 2.01 -10.45 18.67
C ALA A 117 3.40 -11.03 18.39
N GLU A 118 3.51 -11.87 17.35
CA GLU A 118 4.76 -12.52 16.94
C GLU A 118 5.57 -11.62 16.01
N ALA A 119 4.93 -11.03 15.01
CA ALA A 119 5.56 -10.08 14.11
C ALA A 119 4.73 -8.79 14.02
N PRO A 120 5.05 -7.78 14.84
CA PRO A 120 4.30 -6.52 14.82
C PRO A 120 4.54 -5.68 13.55
N ILE A 121 5.61 -5.92 12.79
CA ILE A 121 5.99 -5.15 11.61
C ILE A 121 5.99 -6.04 10.37
N LEU A 122 5.26 -5.61 9.35
CA LEU A 122 5.20 -6.20 8.03
C LEU A 122 5.99 -5.37 7.03
N VAL A 123 7.08 -5.94 6.53
CA VAL A 123 7.87 -5.34 5.46
C VAL A 123 7.30 -5.75 4.12
N VAL A 124 7.11 -4.80 3.21
CA VAL A 124 6.61 -5.07 1.87
C VAL A 124 7.60 -4.60 0.82
N ALA A 125 7.95 -5.49 -0.10
CA ALA A 125 8.77 -5.17 -1.26
C ALA A 125 8.50 -6.14 -2.43
N PRO A 126 8.81 -5.77 -3.68
CA PRO A 126 9.17 -4.41 -4.11
C PRO A 126 7.97 -3.44 -4.01
N HIS A 127 8.24 -2.14 -3.84
CA HIS A 127 7.23 -1.11 -4.03
C HIS A 127 7.35 -0.58 -5.45
N SER A 128 6.28 -0.63 -6.23
CA SER A 128 6.34 -0.39 -7.68
C SER A 128 5.13 0.32 -8.22
N THR A 129 3.97 0.10 -7.61
CA THR A 129 2.72 0.68 -8.11
C THR A 129 1.82 1.05 -6.95
N PHE A 130 0.84 1.91 -7.23
CA PHE A 130 -0.25 2.17 -6.30
C PHE A 130 -1.05 0.89 -5.94
N PHE A 131 -1.07 -0.10 -6.85
CA PHE A 131 -1.78 -1.37 -6.62
C PHE A 131 -1.11 -2.26 -5.56
N ASP A 132 0.10 -1.96 -5.12
CA ASP A 132 0.74 -2.66 -4.00
C ASP A 132 -0.07 -2.51 -2.70
N GLY A 133 -1.00 -1.54 -2.63
CA GLY A 133 -2.01 -1.47 -1.56
C GLY A 133 -2.83 -2.75 -1.36
N ILE A 134 -2.82 -3.69 -2.33
CA ILE A 134 -3.43 -5.01 -2.21
C ILE A 134 -2.90 -5.78 -1.00
N VAL A 135 -1.64 -5.55 -0.60
CA VAL A 135 -1.07 -6.18 0.61
C VAL A 135 -1.88 -5.82 1.83
N CYS A 136 -2.32 -4.56 1.95
CA CYS A 136 -3.11 -4.11 3.09
C CYS A 136 -4.40 -4.93 3.21
N ILE A 137 -5.01 -5.27 2.07
CA ILE A 137 -6.24 -6.07 2.03
C ILE A 137 -5.95 -7.52 2.43
N VAL A 138 -4.90 -8.11 1.86
CA VAL A 138 -4.52 -9.51 2.11
C VAL A 138 -4.11 -9.71 3.55
N ALA A 139 -3.32 -8.78 4.11
CA ALA A 139 -2.79 -8.81 5.45
C ALA A 139 -3.80 -8.42 6.56
N GLY A 140 -5.06 -8.14 6.20
CA GLY A 140 -6.12 -7.86 7.18
C GLY A 140 -6.14 -6.43 7.71
N LEU A 141 -5.87 -5.45 6.85
CA LEU A 141 -5.83 -4.01 7.13
C LEU A 141 -4.81 -3.62 8.22
N PRO A 142 -3.51 -3.87 7.98
CA PRO A 142 -2.45 -3.40 8.86
C PRO A 142 -2.40 -1.85 8.89
N SER A 143 -1.80 -1.32 9.96
CA SER A 143 -1.50 0.10 10.12
C SER A 143 -0.42 0.53 9.15
N THR A 144 -0.70 1.54 8.34
CA THR A 144 0.26 2.09 7.39
C THR A 144 0.89 3.37 7.91
N VAL A 145 2.08 3.70 7.43
CA VAL A 145 2.67 5.02 7.65
C VAL A 145 2.14 5.94 6.55
N SER A 146 1.38 6.97 6.93
CA SER A 146 0.73 7.87 5.98
C SER A 146 0.95 9.32 6.36
N ARG A 147 0.93 10.20 5.35
CA ARG A 147 0.92 11.64 5.59
C ARG A 147 -0.39 12.09 6.22
N THR A 148 -0.32 13.09 7.10
CA THR A 148 -1.52 13.67 7.74
C THR A 148 -2.49 14.23 6.71
N GLU A 149 -1.99 14.80 5.61
CA GLU A 149 -2.81 15.37 4.54
C GLU A 149 -3.66 14.30 3.82
N ASN A 150 -3.20 13.05 3.76
CA ASN A 150 -3.96 11.95 3.14
C ASN A 150 -5.27 11.66 3.90
N LEU A 151 -5.36 12.02 5.18
CA LEU A 151 -6.60 11.88 5.94
C LEU A 151 -7.65 12.93 5.58
N ALA A 152 -7.23 14.06 5.00
CA ALA A 152 -8.10 15.13 4.57
C ALA A 152 -8.65 14.90 3.15
N THR A 153 -8.08 13.97 2.38
CA THR A 153 -8.57 13.63 1.05
C THR A 153 -10.02 13.13 1.12
N PRO A 154 -10.97 13.75 0.38
CA PRO A 154 -12.35 13.29 0.33
C PRO A 154 -12.42 11.83 -0.09
N ILE A 155 -13.35 11.06 0.49
CA ILE A 155 -13.57 9.62 0.22
C ILE A 155 -12.38 8.76 0.69
N PHE A 156 -11.20 8.89 0.08
CA PHE A 156 -10.00 8.12 0.39
C PHE A 156 -9.54 8.24 1.84
N GLY A 157 -9.63 9.44 2.43
CA GLY A 157 -9.26 9.66 3.82
C GLY A 157 -10.06 8.79 4.80
N ARG A 158 -11.30 8.40 4.47
CA ARG A 158 -12.12 7.48 5.29
C ARG A 158 -11.59 6.05 5.26
N PHE A 159 -11.16 5.57 4.10
CA PHE A 159 -10.54 4.25 3.97
C PHE A 159 -9.22 4.19 4.72
N VAL A 160 -8.39 5.23 4.56
CA VAL A 160 -7.10 5.32 5.26
C VAL A 160 -7.29 5.31 6.77
N ARG A 161 -8.32 5.98 7.32
CA ARG A 161 -8.64 5.93 8.77
C ARG A 161 -8.97 4.52 9.28
N CYS A 162 -9.55 3.65 8.45
CA CYS A 162 -9.83 2.26 8.84
C CYS A 162 -8.55 1.45 9.07
N LEU A 163 -7.43 1.86 8.47
CA LEU A 163 -6.11 1.27 8.68
C LEU A 163 -5.47 1.72 10.01
N GLN A 164 -6.00 2.75 10.67
CA GLN A 164 -5.38 3.36 11.85
C GLN A 164 -3.91 3.76 11.60
N PRO A 165 -3.62 4.65 10.63
CA PRO A 165 -2.25 4.90 10.19
C PRO A 165 -1.43 5.63 11.25
N VAL A 166 -0.12 5.39 11.25
CA VAL A 166 0.86 6.25 11.92
C VAL A 166 1.05 7.49 11.04
N LEU A 167 0.82 8.67 11.61
CA LEU A 167 0.75 9.92 10.85
C LEU A 167 2.10 10.64 10.83
N VAL A 168 2.50 11.04 9.63
CA VAL A 168 3.72 11.84 9.39
C VAL A 168 3.33 13.21 8.88
N SER A 169 3.86 14.26 9.50
CA SER A 169 3.75 15.64 9.06
C SER A 169 5.08 16.10 8.50
N ARG A 170 5.05 16.83 7.38
CA ARG A 170 6.25 17.49 6.82
C ARG A 170 6.54 18.84 7.47
N GLN A 171 5.54 19.41 8.12
CA GLN A 171 5.60 20.74 8.73
C GLN A 171 6.21 20.67 10.13
N ASP A 172 6.15 19.50 10.76
CA ASP A 172 6.72 19.26 12.09
C ASP A 172 8.13 18.65 11.96
N PRO A 173 9.19 19.35 12.40
CA PRO A 173 10.56 18.86 12.34
C PRO A 173 10.80 17.62 13.21
N ASP A 174 10.02 17.42 14.28
CA ASP A 174 10.11 16.25 15.15
C ASP A 174 9.21 15.09 14.69
N SER A 175 8.44 15.27 13.61
CA SER A 175 7.48 14.27 13.14
C SER A 175 8.12 12.90 12.87
N ARG A 176 9.37 12.86 12.39
CA ARG A 176 10.09 11.60 12.17
C ARG A 176 10.38 10.87 13.48
N LYS A 177 10.78 11.59 14.54
CA LYS A 177 11.02 11.01 15.86
C LYS A 177 9.71 10.50 16.45
N ASN A 178 8.65 11.30 16.38
CA ASN A 178 7.31 10.96 16.85
C ASN A 178 6.78 9.69 16.14
N THR A 179 6.97 9.60 14.82
CA THR A 179 6.61 8.41 14.02
C THR A 179 7.35 7.16 14.50
N ILE A 180 8.66 7.26 14.75
CA ILE A 180 9.47 6.13 15.24
C ILE A 180 9.00 5.70 16.63
N MET A 181 8.74 6.64 17.54
CA MET A 181 8.24 6.36 18.89
C MET A 181 6.85 5.70 18.85
N GLU A 182 5.97 6.17 17.98
CA GLU A 182 4.63 5.60 17.81
C GLU A 182 4.70 4.18 17.23
N ILE A 183 5.57 3.94 16.25
CA ILE A 183 5.81 2.59 15.71
C ILE A 183 6.35 1.66 16.80
N ASP A 184 7.34 2.10 17.57
CA ASP A 184 7.95 1.31 18.66
C ASP A 184 6.91 0.96 19.74
N SER A 185 6.11 1.95 20.16
CA SER A 185 5.02 1.76 21.13
C SER A 185 3.97 0.76 20.64
N ARG A 186 3.54 0.89 19.38
CA ARG A 186 2.55 -0.03 18.77
C ARG A 186 3.13 -1.44 18.60
N ALA A 187 4.40 -1.55 18.21
CA ALA A 187 5.07 -2.83 18.04
C ALA A 187 5.22 -3.60 19.37
N LYS A 188 5.50 -2.88 20.47
CA LYS A 188 5.62 -3.45 21.81
C LYS A 188 4.29 -3.69 22.52
N SER A 189 3.16 -3.47 21.86
CA SER A 189 1.83 -3.58 22.46
C SER A 189 1.31 -5.00 22.71
N GLY A 190 2.09 -6.03 22.36
CA GLY A 190 1.70 -7.44 22.50
C GLY A 190 0.54 -7.84 21.59
N GLY A 191 0.47 -7.26 20.39
CA GLY A 191 -0.58 -7.56 19.40
C GLY A 191 -1.92 -6.83 19.61
N ARG A 192 -2.00 -5.89 20.55
CA ARG A 192 -3.18 -5.01 20.72
C ARG A 192 -3.41 -4.13 19.48
N TRP A 193 -2.33 -3.61 18.90
CA TRP A 193 -2.38 -2.90 17.63
C TRP A 193 -2.37 -3.85 16.43
N PRO A 194 -3.01 -3.49 15.30
CA PRO A 194 -2.75 -4.15 14.02
C PRO A 194 -1.26 -4.06 13.65
N GLN A 195 -0.80 -5.02 12.86
CA GLN A 195 0.57 -5.01 12.34
C GLN A 195 0.86 -3.70 11.60
N ILE A 196 2.10 -3.24 11.63
CA ILE A 196 2.53 -2.02 10.97
C ILE A 196 3.14 -2.40 9.63
N LEU A 197 2.54 -1.94 8.54
CA LEU A 197 3.00 -2.18 7.19
C LEU A 197 3.91 -1.04 6.73
N VAL A 198 5.11 -1.41 6.27
CA VAL A 198 6.13 -0.47 5.79
C VAL A 198 6.71 -0.91 4.45
N PHE A 199 6.92 0.07 3.57
CA PHE A 199 7.66 -0.08 2.32
C PHE A 199 9.06 0.54 2.52
N PRO A 200 10.08 -0.25 2.89
CA PRO A 200 11.39 0.27 3.28
C PRO A 200 12.18 0.87 2.11
N GLU A 201 11.78 0.59 0.87
CA GLU A 201 12.31 1.22 -0.34
C GLU A 201 12.10 2.75 -0.34
N GLY A 202 10.97 3.20 0.21
CA GLY A 202 10.63 4.62 0.31
C GLY A 202 10.40 5.32 -1.05
N THR A 203 10.28 4.56 -2.14
CA THR A 203 9.92 5.01 -3.50
C THR A 203 9.36 3.82 -4.30
N CYS A 204 8.75 4.08 -5.46
CA CYS A 204 8.37 3.04 -6.41
C CYS A 204 9.52 2.69 -7.37
N THR A 205 9.64 1.42 -7.74
CA THR A 205 10.58 0.81 -8.69
C THR A 205 9.83 -0.01 -9.76
N ASN A 206 10.52 -0.63 -10.70
CA ASN A 206 9.96 -1.39 -11.82
C ASN A 206 9.86 -2.91 -11.58
N ARG A 207 10.08 -3.37 -10.34
CA ARG A 207 10.13 -4.80 -9.93
C ARG A 207 11.26 -5.64 -10.53
N SER A 208 12.15 -5.07 -11.33
CA SER A 208 13.26 -5.83 -11.94
C SER A 208 14.34 -6.19 -10.93
N CYS A 209 14.50 -5.38 -9.88
CA CYS A 209 15.38 -5.63 -8.75
C CYS A 209 14.87 -4.90 -7.50
N LEU A 210 15.32 -5.35 -6.32
CA LEU A 210 15.13 -4.63 -5.07
C LEU A 210 16.17 -3.53 -4.96
N ILE A 211 15.75 -2.36 -4.47
CA ILE A 211 16.67 -1.30 -4.10
C ILE A 211 17.03 -1.39 -2.62
N THR A 212 18.09 -0.68 -2.22
CA THR A 212 18.52 -0.63 -0.82
C THR A 212 17.38 -0.19 0.08
N PHE A 213 17.04 -1.05 1.04
CA PHE A 213 16.07 -0.72 2.07
C PHE A 213 16.64 0.36 2.97
N LYS A 214 15.89 1.45 3.13
CA LYS A 214 16.28 2.51 4.06
C LYS A 214 16.21 1.93 5.47
N GLN A 215 17.35 1.94 6.15
CA GLN A 215 17.45 1.45 7.52
C GLN A 215 16.76 2.46 8.44
N GLY A 216 15.48 2.21 8.72
CA GLY A 216 14.86 2.73 9.94
C GLY A 216 15.44 1.97 11.14
N ARG A 217 15.37 2.55 12.35
CA ARG A 217 15.61 1.85 13.63
C ARG A 217 14.50 0.82 13.91
N LEU A 218 14.22 -0.08 12.99
CA LEU A 218 13.16 -1.08 13.10
C LEU A 218 13.76 -2.45 12.79
N ASN A 219 13.77 -3.33 13.79
CA ASN A 219 14.10 -4.74 13.58
C ASN A 219 12.89 -5.39 12.89
N PHE A 220 13.09 -5.83 11.65
CA PHE A 220 12.03 -6.41 10.82
C PHE A 220 11.89 -7.91 11.09
N THR A 221 10.71 -8.36 11.53
CA THR A 221 10.46 -9.77 11.91
C THR A 221 9.66 -10.55 10.85
N THR A 222 8.93 -9.87 9.95
CA THR A 222 8.20 -10.55 8.85
C THR A 222 8.23 -9.71 7.58
N MET A 223 8.51 -10.39 6.45
CA MET A 223 8.62 -9.80 5.13
C MET A 223 7.63 -10.46 4.15
N PHE A 224 6.80 -9.64 3.52
CA PHE A 224 6.01 -10.00 2.37
C PHE A 224 6.76 -9.63 1.10
N VAL A 225 7.01 -10.65 0.27
CA VAL A 225 7.60 -10.47 -1.05
C VAL A 225 6.52 -10.67 -2.10
N PHE A 226 6.23 -9.63 -2.88
CA PHE A 226 5.37 -9.74 -4.05
C PHE A 226 6.18 -10.30 -5.21
N LYS A 227 5.81 -11.50 -5.66
CA LYS A 227 6.38 -12.14 -6.85
C LYS A 227 5.44 -12.02 -8.03
#